data_AF-A0A7C2B527-F1
#
_entry.id   AF-A0A7C2B527-F1
#
_cell.length_a   1.000
_cell.length_b   1.000
_cell.length_c   1.000
_cell.angle_alpha   90.00
_cell.angle_beta   90.00
_cell.angle_gamma   90.00
#
_symmetry.space_group_name_H-M   'P 1'
#
loop_
_entity.id
_entity.type
_entity.pdbx_description
1 polymer ?
#
loop_
_entity_poly.entity_id
_entity_poly.type
_entity_poly.pdbx_seq_one_letter_code
_entity_poly.pdbx_strand_id
1 'polypeptide(L)'
;MDNEKLNQVVADSRRAREEGDRGYREKALKMYPHICGRCCREFDRTNLQELTVHHRNHDHDYNPADGSNWELLCIYCHDNEHQRQLEAHQGNTGTGGGARDAATFSPFADLKSKLK
;
A
#
# COMPACT_ATOMS: atom_id res chain seq x y z
N MET A 1 -38.47 15.52 5.00
CA MET A 1 -37.47 14.70 4.28
C MET A 1 -37.30 13.43 5.09
N ASP A 2 -37.72 12.31 4.52
CA ASP A 2 -37.87 11.03 5.24
C ASP A 2 -36.51 10.45 5.61
N ASN A 3 -36.15 10.58 6.90
CA ASN A 3 -34.91 10.06 7.49
C ASN A 3 -34.74 8.55 7.21
N GLU A 4 -35.85 7.82 7.13
CA GLU A 4 -35.90 6.39 6.83
C GLU A 4 -35.44 6.04 5.42
N LYS A 5 -35.83 6.84 4.40
CA LYS A 5 -35.33 6.66 3.02
C LYS A 5 -33.85 7.00 2.90
N LEU A 6 -33.38 8.02 3.63
CA LEU A 6 -31.97 8.39 3.66
C LEU A 6 -31.12 7.26 4.30
N ASN A 7 -31.56 6.71 5.42
CA ASN A 7 -30.87 5.59 6.08
C ASN A 7 -30.82 4.34 5.20
N GLN A 8 -31.91 4.04 4.49
CA GLN A 8 -31.96 2.92 3.55
C GLN A 8 -30.95 3.11 2.41
N VAL A 9 -30.91 4.29 1.78
CA VAL A 9 -29.95 4.61 0.71
C VAL A 9 -28.50 4.51 1.19
N VAL A 10 -28.20 5.00 2.39
CA VAL A 10 -26.86 4.89 2.98
C VAL A 10 -26.50 3.41 3.26
N ALA A 11 -27.43 2.62 3.79
CA ALA A 11 -27.22 1.20 4.04
C ALA A 11 -27.00 0.40 2.74
N ASP A 12 -27.79 0.66 1.71
CA ASP A 12 -27.65 0.06 0.37
C ASP A 12 -26.30 0.41 -0.27
N SER A 13 -25.89 1.67 -0.18
CA SER A 13 -24.59 2.11 -0.69
C SER A 13 -23.42 1.42 0.03
N ARG A 14 -23.50 1.22 1.35
CA ARG A 14 -22.49 0.48 2.11
C ARG A 14 -22.43 -0.99 1.69
N ARG A 15 -23.57 -1.66 1.54
CA ARG A 15 -23.64 -3.06 1.09
C ARG A 15 -23.03 -3.24 -0.30
N ALA A 16 -23.41 -2.39 -1.26
CA ALA A 16 -22.88 -2.46 -2.62
C ALA A 16 -21.35 -2.27 -2.66
N ARG A 17 -20.81 -1.37 -1.82
CA ARG A 17 -19.36 -1.16 -1.68
C ARG A 17 -18.68 -2.40 -1.09
N GLU A 18 -19.20 -2.96 -0.02
CA GLU A 18 -18.65 -4.17 0.60
C GLU A 18 -18.69 -5.39 -0.34
N GLU A 19 -19.74 -5.53 -1.15
CA GLU A 19 -19.85 -6.60 -2.15
C GLU A 19 -18.83 -6.43 -3.29
N GLY A 20 -18.62 -5.18 -3.75
CA GLY A 20 -17.56 -4.85 -4.70
C GLY A 20 -16.16 -5.11 -4.14
N ASP A 21 -15.92 -4.70 -2.89
CA ASP A 21 -14.66 -4.88 -2.16
C ASP A 21 -14.30 -6.36 -1.98
N ARG A 22 -15.30 -7.19 -1.64
CA ARG A 22 -15.12 -8.65 -1.58
C ARG A 22 -14.78 -9.23 -2.96
N GLY A 23 -15.39 -8.70 -4.01
CA GLY A 23 -15.26 -9.19 -5.38
C GLY A 23 -13.84 -9.06 -5.96
N TYR A 24 -13.24 -7.87 -5.93
CA TYR A 24 -11.86 -7.71 -6.44
C TYR A 24 -10.83 -8.33 -5.51
N ARG A 25 -11.07 -8.32 -4.19
CA ARG A 25 -10.16 -8.95 -3.23
C ARG A 25 -10.02 -10.44 -3.48
N GLU A 26 -11.14 -11.14 -3.62
CA GLU A 26 -11.14 -12.57 -3.90
C GLU A 26 -10.46 -12.88 -5.24
N LYS A 27 -10.71 -12.06 -6.27
CA LYS A 27 -10.04 -12.17 -7.58
C LYS A 27 -8.53 -11.99 -7.47
N ALA A 28 -8.06 -10.97 -6.75
CA ALA A 28 -6.64 -10.71 -6.58
C ALA A 28 -5.94 -11.87 -5.84
N LEU A 29 -6.55 -12.39 -4.77
CA LEU A 29 -6.01 -13.54 -4.03
C LEU A 29 -5.95 -14.84 -4.84
N LYS A 30 -6.75 -14.96 -5.91
CA LYS A 30 -6.70 -16.09 -6.85
C LYS A 30 -5.63 -15.91 -7.94
N MET A 31 -5.36 -14.67 -8.34
CA MET A 31 -4.43 -14.36 -9.42
C MET A 31 -2.98 -14.21 -8.95
N TYR A 32 -2.76 -13.72 -7.73
CA TYR A 32 -1.43 -13.37 -7.23
C TYR A 32 -0.93 -14.34 -6.16
N PRO A 33 0.41 -14.54 -6.06
CA PRO A 33 0.99 -15.29 -4.96
C PRO A 33 0.68 -14.59 -3.63
N HIS A 34 0.49 -15.36 -2.56
CA HIS A 34 0.18 -14.84 -1.22
C HIS A 34 1.45 -14.29 -0.55
N ILE A 35 2.09 -13.33 -1.20
CA ILE A 35 3.36 -12.73 -0.81
C ILE A 35 3.20 -11.22 -0.90
N CYS A 36 3.68 -10.50 0.13
CA CYS A 36 3.70 -9.04 0.09
C CYS A 36 4.70 -8.54 -0.97
N GLY A 37 4.22 -7.73 -1.92
CA GLY A 37 5.05 -7.16 -2.99
C GLY A 37 6.11 -6.15 -2.55
N ARG A 38 6.13 -5.71 -1.28
CA ARG A 38 7.16 -4.79 -0.75
C ARG A 38 8.17 -5.46 0.17
N CYS A 39 7.72 -6.25 1.15
CA CYS A 39 8.61 -6.85 2.16
C CYS A 39 8.86 -8.35 1.95
N CYS A 40 8.28 -8.95 0.90
CA CYS A 40 8.40 -10.37 0.57
C CYS A 40 7.93 -11.33 1.68
N ARG A 41 7.20 -10.85 2.70
CA ARG A 41 6.57 -11.73 3.70
C ARG A 41 5.53 -12.61 3.02
N GLU A 42 5.62 -13.91 3.25
CA GLU A 42 4.65 -14.90 2.79
C GLU A 42 3.46 -15.02 3.76
N PHE A 43 2.31 -15.35 3.21
CA PHE A 43 1.04 -15.50 3.92
C PHE A 43 0.44 -16.87 3.62
N ASP A 44 -0.19 -17.44 4.63
CA ASP A 44 -0.93 -18.69 4.56
C ASP A 44 -2.37 -18.48 5.05
N ARG A 45 -3.15 -19.55 5.14
CA ARG A 45 -4.57 -19.48 5.52
C ARG A 45 -4.80 -18.89 6.91
N THR A 46 -3.82 -18.94 7.81
CA THR A 46 -3.94 -18.44 9.20
C THR A 46 -3.81 -16.92 9.27
N ASN A 47 -3.10 -16.30 8.32
CA ASN A 47 -2.80 -14.87 8.31
C ASN A 47 -3.18 -14.15 7.00
N LEU A 48 -3.82 -14.82 6.04
CA LEU A 48 -4.20 -14.26 4.73
C LEU A 48 -5.07 -12.99 4.82
N GLN A 49 -5.80 -12.83 5.92
CA GLN A 49 -6.57 -11.61 6.20
C GLN A 49 -5.70 -10.35 6.30
N GLU A 50 -4.42 -10.50 6.66
CA GLU A 50 -3.42 -9.42 6.73
C GLU A 50 -2.85 -9.04 5.35
N LEU A 51 -3.14 -9.82 4.31
CA LEU A 51 -2.71 -9.55 2.93
C LEU A 51 -3.83 -8.86 2.18
N THR A 52 -3.64 -7.58 1.87
CA THR A 52 -4.64 -6.66 1.34
C THR A 52 -4.35 -6.31 -0.12
N VAL A 53 -5.38 -5.88 -0.85
CA VAL A 53 -5.23 -5.36 -2.22
C VAL A 53 -4.93 -3.88 -2.15
N HIS A 54 -3.84 -3.46 -2.79
CA HIS A 54 -3.49 -2.07 -3.03
C HIS A 54 -3.70 -1.73 -4.51
N HIS A 55 -4.30 -0.59 -4.81
CA HIS A 55 -4.51 -0.09 -6.16
C HIS A 55 -3.31 0.77 -6.57
N ARG A 56 -2.53 0.34 -7.58
CA ARG A 56 -1.27 0.99 -8.00
C ARG A 56 -1.47 2.44 -8.42
N ASN A 57 -2.58 2.74 -9.10
CA ASN A 57 -2.93 4.10 -9.52
C ASN A 57 -3.73 4.87 -8.46
N HIS A 58 -4.03 4.26 -7.30
CA HIS A 58 -4.82 4.81 -6.20
C HIS A 58 -6.29 5.13 -6.53
N ASP A 59 -6.76 4.69 -7.70
CA ASP A 59 -8.16 4.75 -8.10
C ASP A 59 -8.83 3.41 -7.77
N HIS A 60 -9.65 3.41 -6.72
CA HIS A 60 -10.38 2.25 -6.25
C HIS A 60 -11.54 1.83 -7.16
N ASP A 61 -11.95 2.69 -8.10
CA ASP A 61 -13.00 2.39 -9.08
C ASP A 61 -12.41 1.72 -10.34
N TYR A 62 -11.13 1.96 -10.65
CA TYR A 62 -10.42 1.33 -11.77
C TYR A 62 -9.98 -0.11 -11.46
N ASN A 63 -10.85 -1.08 -11.79
CA ASN A 63 -10.68 -2.50 -11.49
C ASN A 63 -10.60 -3.37 -12.76
N PRO A 64 -9.49 -3.31 -13.53
CA PRO A 64 -9.35 -4.09 -14.75
C PRO A 64 -9.35 -5.60 -14.44
N ALA A 65 -9.99 -6.39 -15.31
CA ALA A 65 -10.22 -7.83 -15.07
C ALA A 65 -8.93 -8.67 -15.05
N ASP A 66 -7.85 -8.17 -15.67
CA ASP A 66 -6.52 -8.78 -15.65
C ASP A 66 -5.75 -8.49 -14.34
N GLY A 67 -6.31 -7.68 -13.44
CA GLY A 67 -5.70 -7.30 -12.18
C GLY A 67 -4.52 -6.34 -12.31
N SER A 68 -4.25 -5.78 -13.49
CA SER A 68 -3.07 -4.94 -13.76
C SER A 68 -2.92 -3.72 -12.84
N ASN A 69 -4.02 -3.22 -12.27
CA ASN A 69 -4.01 -2.13 -11.30
C ASN A 69 -3.81 -2.59 -9.84
N TRP A 70 -3.67 -3.89 -9.56
CA TRP A 70 -3.60 -4.41 -8.21
C TRP A 70 -2.19 -4.86 -7.82
N GLU A 71 -1.91 -4.79 -6.53
CA GLU A 71 -0.82 -5.51 -5.88
C GLU A 71 -1.24 -6.01 -4.49
N LEU A 72 -0.62 -7.10 -4.03
CA LEU A 72 -0.88 -7.64 -2.70
C LEU A 72 0.17 -7.13 -1.71
N LEU A 73 -0.28 -6.39 -0.69
CA LEU A 73 0.57 -5.83 0.36
C LEU A 73 0.09 -6.26 1.74
N CYS A 74 1.02 -6.53 2.66
CA CYS A 74 0.66 -6.66 4.06
C CYS A 74 0.13 -5.32 4.60
N ILE A 75 -0.71 -5.37 5.64
CA ILE A 75 -1.31 -4.15 6.24
C ILE A 75 -0.29 -3.03 6.49
N TYR A 76 0.90 -3.37 6.98
CA TYR A 76 1.94 -2.39 7.28
C TYR A 76 2.55 -1.75 6.03
N CYS A 77 2.79 -2.54 4.97
CA CYS A 77 3.31 -2.03 3.71
C CYS A 77 2.24 -1.24 2.96
N HIS A 78 0.97 -1.63 3.09
CA HIS A 78 -0.14 -0.92 2.49
C HIS A 78 -0.30 0.47 3.09
N ASP A 79 -0.38 0.58 4.42
CA ASP A 79 -0.48 1.86 5.12
C ASP A 79 0.74 2.76 4.83
N ASN A 80 1.94 2.17 4.76
CA ASN A 80 3.15 2.91 4.46
C ASN A 80 3.16 3.50 3.04
N GLU A 81 2.59 2.80 2.05
CA GLU A 81 2.49 3.31 0.68
C GLU A 81 1.55 4.52 0.61
N HIS A 82 0.38 4.43 1.24
CA HIS A 82 -0.55 5.56 1.36
C HIS A 82 0.10 6.75 2.06
N GLN A 83 0.85 6.50 3.13
CA GLN A 83 1.56 7.57 3.84
C GLN A 83 2.62 8.24 2.96
N ARG A 84 3.42 7.48 2.20
CA ARG A 84 4.40 8.05 1.26
C ARG A 84 3.73 8.91 0.19
N GLN A 85 2.54 8.50 -0.27
CA GLN A 85 1.77 9.29 -1.24
C GLN A 85 1.33 10.62 -0.64
N LEU A 86 0.77 10.61 0.58
CA LEU A 86 0.38 11.83 1.29
C LEU A 86 1.57 12.77 1.49
N GLU A 87 2.72 12.24 1.91
CA GLU A 87 3.96 13.00 2.09
C GLU A 87 4.46 13.61 0.77
N ALA A 88 4.38 12.86 -0.34
CA ALA A 88 4.74 13.35 -1.66
C ALA A 88 3.82 14.51 -2.11
N HIS A 89 2.53 14.42 -1.82
CA HIS A 89 1.56 15.49 -2.11
C HIS A 89 1.73 16.73 -1.24
N GLN A 90 2.16 16.57 0.01
CA GLN A 90 2.42 17.68 0.93
C GLN A 90 3.73 18.43 0.62
N GLY A 91 4.51 17.93 -0.34
CA GLY A 91 5.85 18.42 -0.64
C GLY A 91 6.80 17.95 0.45
N ASN A 92 7.93 17.38 0.06
CA ASN A 92 8.98 16.92 0.96
C ASN A 92 9.42 18.05 1.92
N THR A 93 8.80 18.16 3.11
CA THR A 93 9.20 19.12 4.15
C THR A 93 10.54 18.73 4.79
N GLY A 94 11.00 17.51 4.53
CA GLY A 94 12.34 17.02 4.82
C GLY A 94 13.33 17.40 3.74
N THR A 95 13.60 18.69 3.56
CA THR A 95 14.94 19.30 3.35
C THR A 95 14.78 20.75 2.94
N GLY A 96 14.66 21.64 3.92
CA GLY A 96 15.03 23.03 3.71
C GLY A 96 16.45 23.08 3.15
N GLY A 97 16.61 23.78 2.03
CA GLY A 97 17.87 23.95 1.29
C GLY A 97 18.91 24.79 2.04
N GLY A 98 19.26 24.39 3.25
CA GLY A 98 20.49 24.82 3.89
C GLY A 98 21.65 24.01 3.35
N ALA A 99 22.76 24.68 3.01
CA ALA A 99 24.02 24.02 2.73
C ALA A 99 24.34 23.07 3.89
N ARG A 100 24.29 21.77 3.62
CA ARG A 100 24.63 20.74 4.60
C ARG A 100 26.14 20.59 4.53
N ASP A 101 26.82 20.78 5.66
CA ASP A 101 28.26 20.52 5.72
C ASP A 101 28.53 19.10 5.23
N ALA A 102 29.54 18.97 4.37
CA ALA A 102 29.92 17.68 3.81
C ALA A 102 30.30 16.72 4.95
N ALA A 103 29.74 15.50 4.94
CA ALA A 103 30.07 14.49 5.93
C ALA A 103 31.58 14.15 5.82
N THR A 104 32.33 14.42 6.89
CA THR A 104 33.78 14.17 6.97
C THR A 104 34.12 12.74 7.39
N PHE A 105 33.12 11.95 7.79
CA PHE A 105 33.34 10.61 8.33
C PHE A 105 33.53 9.56 7.22
N SER A 106 34.68 8.88 7.25
CA SER A 106 35.04 7.81 6.31
C SER A 106 35.08 6.44 7.02
N PRO A 107 33.93 5.77 7.24
CA PRO A 107 33.83 4.53 8.02
C PRO A 107 34.62 3.35 7.45
N PHE A 108 34.98 3.42 6.16
CA PHE A 108 35.66 2.36 5.43
C PHE A 108 37.06 2.77 4.96
N ALA A 109 37.65 3.83 5.54
CA ALA A 109 38.99 4.30 5.15
C ALA A 109 40.04 3.16 5.19
N ASP A 110 39.91 2.23 6.13
CA ASP A 110 40.83 1.11 6.33
C ASP A 110 40.34 -0.22 5.75
N LEU A 111 39.22 -0.24 5.00
CA LEU A 111 38.64 -1.49 4.50
C LEU A 111 39.60 -2.23 3.56
N LYS A 112 40.35 -1.50 2.72
CA LYS A 112 41.36 -2.07 1.81
C LYS A 112 42.47 -2.83 2.56
N SER A 113 42.82 -2.39 3.76
CA SER A 113 43.84 -3.04 4.60
C SER A 113 43.35 -4.32 5.25
N LYS A 114 42.02 -4.51 5.38
CA LYS A 114 41.39 -5.65 6.04
C LYS A 114 40.98 -6.79 5.08
N LEU A 115 41.03 -6.57 3.75
CA LEU A 115 40.68 -7.56 2.73
C LEU A 115 41.90 -8.36 2.20
N LYS A 116 42.92 -8.59 3.05
CA LYS A 116 44.11 -9.39 2.71
C LYS A 116 43.99 -10.82 3.21
#